data_AF-A0A8I6STF7-F1
#
_entry.id   AF-A0A8I6STF7-F1
#
_cell.length_a   1.000
_cell.length_b   1.000
_cell.length_c   1.000
_cell.angle_alpha   90.00
_cell.angle_beta   90.00
_cell.angle_gamma   90.00
#
_symmetry.space_group_name_H-M   'P 1'
#
loop_
_entity.id
_entity.type
_entity.pdbx_description
1 polymer ?
#
loop_
_entity_poly.entity_id
_entity_poly.type
_entity_poly.pdbx_seq_one_letter_code
_entity_poly.pdbx_strand_id
1 'polypeptide(L)'
;MAECLAKKIGVVSEDESYDVNKAKELMVGKLEEEWQKELLNKAFDACGDMKVDVSWKDDPEPYKCNPQALQMKHCIWRQLELNCPEERRSHDKRCEIMRENLAKSQEQQK
;
A
#
# COMPACT_ATOMS: atom_id res chain seq x y z
N MET A 1 -3.54 -8.98 10.95
CA MET A 1 -3.98 -7.60 11.31
C MET A 1 -4.51 -6.82 10.11
N ALA A 2 -3.76 -6.70 9.00
CA ALA A 2 -4.19 -5.92 7.82
C ALA A 2 -5.51 -6.43 7.20
N GLU A 3 -5.64 -7.74 6.98
CA GLU A 3 -6.87 -8.34 6.45
C GLU A 3 -8.08 -8.13 7.38
N CYS A 4 -7.92 -8.35 8.69
CA CYS A 4 -8.99 -8.11 9.67
C CYS A 4 -9.50 -6.66 9.63
N LEU A 5 -8.60 -5.68 9.54
CA LEU A 5 -8.97 -4.28 9.36
C LEU A 5 -9.69 -4.06 8.02
N ALA A 6 -9.17 -4.63 6.94
CA ALA A 6 -9.75 -4.49 5.60
C ALA A 6 -11.15 -5.12 5.50
N LYS A 7 -11.37 -6.28 6.12
CA LYS A 7 -12.70 -6.91 6.31
C LYS A 7 -13.61 -6.00 7.14
N LYS A 8 -13.12 -5.45 8.27
CA LYS A 8 -13.90 -4.55 9.14
C LYS A 8 -14.38 -3.27 8.44
N ILE A 9 -13.55 -2.69 7.56
CA ILE A 9 -13.93 -1.48 6.80
C ILE A 9 -14.60 -1.82 5.45
N GLY A 10 -14.87 -3.10 5.19
CA GLY A 10 -15.57 -3.58 4.00
C GLY A 10 -14.77 -3.44 2.69
N VAL A 11 -13.44 -3.33 2.77
CA VAL A 11 -12.54 -3.22 1.61
C VAL A 11 -12.16 -4.61 1.06
N VAL A 12 -12.35 -5.67 1.84
CA VAL A 12 -12.29 -7.04 1.33
C VAL A 12 -13.70 -7.48 0.97
N SER A 13 -13.91 -7.87 -0.29
CA SER A 13 -15.18 -8.40 -0.80
C SER A 13 -15.44 -9.83 -0.32
N GLU A 14 -16.65 -10.33 -0.58
CA GLU A 14 -17.08 -11.67 -0.11
C GLU A 14 -16.26 -12.82 -0.73
N ASP A 15 -15.65 -12.57 -1.89
CA ASP A 15 -14.70 -13.47 -2.56
C ASP A 15 -13.27 -13.39 -1.99
N GLU A 16 -13.12 -12.70 -0.87
CA GLU A 16 -11.85 -12.38 -0.21
C GLU A 16 -10.87 -11.55 -1.04
N SER A 17 -11.31 -10.94 -2.14
CA SER A 17 -10.47 -10.04 -2.93
C SER A 17 -10.45 -8.63 -2.35
N TYR A 18 -9.38 -7.88 -2.63
CA TYR A 18 -9.22 -6.52 -2.16
C TYR A 18 -9.80 -5.52 -3.17
N ASP A 19 -10.83 -4.77 -2.75
CA ASP A 19 -11.44 -3.71 -3.54
C ASP A 19 -10.60 -2.42 -3.46
N VAL A 20 -9.73 -2.25 -4.45
CA VAL A 20 -8.82 -1.10 -4.56
C VAL A 20 -9.60 0.22 -4.67
N ASN A 21 -10.72 0.23 -5.40
CA ASN A 21 -11.49 1.45 -5.62
C ASN A 21 -12.16 1.93 -4.33
N LYS A 22 -12.78 1.00 -3.59
CA LYS A 22 -13.38 1.30 -2.30
C LYS A 22 -12.33 1.69 -1.26
N ALA A 23 -11.16 1.05 -1.28
CA ALA A 23 -10.04 1.46 -0.44
C ALA A 23 -9.58 2.89 -0.75
N LYS A 24 -9.45 3.22 -2.04
CA LYS A 24 -9.05 4.54 -2.53
C LYS A 24 -10.04 5.61 -2.07
N GLU A 25 -11.33 5.40 -2.31
CA GLU A 25 -12.39 6.33 -1.89
C GLU A 25 -12.35 6.58 -0.37
N LEU A 26 -12.29 5.52 0.44
CA LEU A 26 -12.28 5.63 1.90
C LEU A 26 -11.02 6.32 2.45
N MET A 27 -9.85 6.08 1.85
CA MET A 27 -8.61 6.68 2.36
C MET A 27 -8.42 8.11 1.86
N VAL A 28 -8.73 8.40 0.60
CA VAL A 28 -8.66 9.76 0.03
C VAL A 28 -9.70 10.67 0.66
N GLY A 29 -10.92 10.16 0.92
CA GLY A 29 -11.99 10.93 1.56
C GLY A 29 -11.71 11.34 3.00
N LYS A 30 -10.67 10.79 3.65
CA LYS A 30 -10.23 11.17 5.01
C LYS A 30 -9.16 12.26 5.03
N LEU A 31 -8.60 12.61 3.87
CA LEU A 31 -7.55 13.61 3.77
C LEU A 31 -8.19 14.98 3.54
N GLU A 32 -7.67 15.99 4.24
CA GLU A 32 -8.14 17.37 4.08
C GLU A 32 -7.33 18.12 3.02
N GLU A 33 -6.01 17.91 2.98
CA GLU A 33 -5.11 18.63 2.10
C GLU A 33 -5.05 18.01 0.69
N GLU A 34 -5.24 18.84 -0.35
CA GLU A 34 -5.27 18.40 -1.75
C GLU A 34 -3.98 17.71 -2.20
N TRP A 35 -2.80 18.17 -1.75
CA TRP A 35 -1.54 17.52 -2.11
C TRP A 35 -1.45 16.09 -1.58
N GLN A 36 -2.05 15.80 -0.42
CA GLN A 36 -2.09 14.44 0.14
C GLN A 36 -3.05 13.58 -0.67
N LYS A 37 -4.20 14.12 -1.08
CA LYS A 37 -5.16 13.42 -1.95
C LYS A 37 -4.53 13.07 -3.28
N GLU A 38 -3.86 14.01 -3.93
CA GLU A 38 -3.17 13.77 -5.20
C GLU A 38 -2.08 12.70 -5.07
N LEU A 39 -1.25 12.80 -4.03
CA LEU A 39 -0.19 11.84 -3.77
C LEU A 39 -0.76 10.43 -3.52
N LEU A 40 -1.82 10.33 -2.70
CA LEU A 40 -2.46 9.06 -2.40
C LEU A 40 -3.18 8.47 -3.62
N ASN A 41 -3.84 9.30 -4.44
CA ASN A 41 -4.46 8.87 -5.68
C ASN A 41 -3.43 8.24 -6.63
N LYS A 42 -2.30 8.92 -6.86
CA LYS A 42 -1.20 8.40 -7.67
C LYS A 42 -0.62 7.10 -7.11
N ALA A 43 -0.52 6.98 -5.79
CA ALA A 43 -0.06 5.76 -5.14
C ALA A 43 -1.03 4.59 -5.36
N PHE A 44 -2.34 4.81 -5.26
CA PHE A 44 -3.35 3.79 -5.58
C PHE A 44 -3.33 3.39 -7.05
N ASP A 45 -3.20 4.35 -7.97
CA ASP A 45 -3.15 4.05 -9.40
C ASP A 45 -1.89 3.21 -9.74
N ALA A 46 -0.75 3.55 -9.15
CA ALA A 46 0.50 2.80 -9.34
C ALA A 46 0.47 1.38 -8.72
N CYS A 47 -0.31 1.18 -7.65
CA CYS A 47 -0.38 -0.08 -6.92
C CYS A 47 -1.57 -0.96 -7.33
N GLY A 48 -2.61 -0.40 -7.94
CA GLY A 48 -3.81 -1.14 -8.37
C GLY A 48 -3.50 -2.23 -9.39
N ASP A 49 -2.53 -1.99 -10.26
CA ASP A 49 -2.05 -2.94 -11.27
C ASP A 49 -0.94 -3.88 -10.76
N MET A 50 -0.58 -3.81 -9.47
CA MET A 50 0.48 -4.67 -8.95
C MET A 50 0.05 -6.14 -9.01
N LYS A 51 0.98 -7.00 -9.43
CA LYS A 51 0.80 -8.44 -9.28
C LYS A 51 0.90 -8.78 -7.79
N VAL A 52 -0.22 -9.22 -7.23
CA VAL A 52 -0.27 -9.75 -5.87
C VAL A 52 0.42 -11.10 -5.86
N ASP A 53 1.36 -11.28 -4.94
CA ASP A 53 1.96 -12.57 -4.67
C ASP A 53 0.90 -13.50 -4.07
N VAL A 54 0.67 -14.61 -4.76
CA VAL A 54 -0.31 -15.65 -4.40
C VAL A 54 0.34 -16.95 -3.93
N SER A 55 1.68 -16.98 -3.80
CA SER A 55 2.45 -18.17 -3.38
C SER A 55 2.00 -18.74 -2.03
N TRP A 56 1.46 -17.89 -1.16
CA TRP A 56 0.85 -18.28 0.13
C TRP A 56 -0.30 -19.29 -0.01
N LYS A 57 -0.90 -19.44 -1.20
CA LYS A 57 -1.94 -20.45 -1.47
C LYS A 57 -1.36 -21.86 -1.60
N ASP A 58 -0.09 -21.98 -1.94
CA ASP A 58 0.62 -23.25 -2.13
C ASP A 58 1.35 -23.69 -0.86
N ASP A 59 1.30 -22.89 0.21
CA ASP A 59 1.96 -23.21 1.48
C ASP A 59 1.26 -24.37 2.20
N PRO A 60 2.01 -25.39 2.67
CA PRO A 60 1.45 -26.59 3.30
C PRO A 60 0.84 -26.32 4.68
N GLU A 61 1.21 -25.20 5.32
CA GLU A 61 0.53 -24.69 6.50
C GLU A 61 -0.51 -23.65 6.08
N PRO A 62 -1.79 -23.81 6.46
CA PRO A 62 -2.82 -22.86 6.07
C PRO A 62 -2.53 -21.48 6.67
N TYR A 63 -2.17 -20.52 5.82
CA TYR A 63 -2.13 -19.11 6.22
C TYR A 63 -3.51 -18.72 6.74
N LYS A 64 -3.57 -18.29 8.01
CA LYS A 64 -4.81 -17.82 8.62
C LYS A 64 -5.32 -16.51 8.03
N CYS A 65 -4.54 -15.85 7.17
CA CYS A 65 -4.86 -14.53 6.66
C CYS A 65 -4.45 -14.36 5.18
N ASN A 66 -5.35 -13.81 4.36
CA ASN A 66 -5.02 -13.37 3.00
C ASN A 66 -4.05 -12.17 3.06
N PRO A 67 -2.82 -12.28 2.51
CA PRO A 67 -1.82 -11.21 2.55
C PRO A 67 -2.05 -10.11 1.51
N GLN A 68 -3.03 -10.22 0.61
CA GLN A 68 -3.29 -9.23 -0.44
C GLN A 68 -3.44 -7.81 0.11
N ALA A 69 -4.19 -7.64 1.20
CA ALA A 69 -4.36 -6.35 1.85
C ALA A 69 -3.04 -5.79 2.42
N LEU A 70 -2.16 -6.67 2.91
CA LEU A 70 -0.84 -6.28 3.41
C LEU A 70 0.08 -5.85 2.26
N GLN A 71 0.07 -6.60 1.16
CA GLN A 71 0.85 -6.29 -0.03
C GLN A 71 0.44 -4.95 -0.64
N MET A 72 -0.87 -4.71 -0.77
CA MET A 72 -1.39 -3.44 -1.26
C MET A 72 -1.01 -2.28 -0.34
N LYS A 73 -1.19 -2.43 0.98
CA LYS A 73 -0.77 -1.42 1.97
C LYS A 73 0.72 -1.10 1.83
N HIS A 74 1.57 -2.13 1.70
CA HIS A 74 3.00 -1.95 1.59
C HIS A 74 3.40 -1.23 0.29
N CYS A 75 2.75 -1.56 -0.84
CA CYS A 75 2.96 -0.85 -2.09
C CYS A 75 2.60 0.63 -1.96
N ILE A 76 1.41 0.94 -1.43
CA ILE A 76 0.94 2.32 -1.27
C ILE A 76 1.89 3.09 -0.37
N TRP A 77 2.25 2.54 0.80
CA TRP A 77 3.20 3.17 1.72
C TRP A 77 4.53 3.49 1.03
N ARG A 78 5.10 2.55 0.27
CA ARG A 78 6.34 2.79 -0.46
C ARG A 78 6.19 3.93 -1.47
N GLN A 79 5.10 3.98 -2.23
CA GLN A 79 4.83 5.06 -3.18
C GLN A 79 4.73 6.42 -2.46
N LEU A 80 4.08 6.48 -1.31
CA LEU A 80 3.98 7.69 -0.51
C LEU A 80 5.36 8.16 -0.03
N GLU A 81 6.19 7.27 0.50
CA GLU A 81 7.52 7.63 1.02
C GLU A 81 8.47 8.13 -0.06
N LEU A 82 8.45 7.51 -1.24
CA LEU A 82 9.35 7.88 -2.34
C LEU A 82 8.91 9.17 -3.04
N ASN A 83 7.60 9.39 -3.16
CA ASN A 83 7.04 10.54 -3.87
C ASN A 83 6.57 11.68 -2.94
N CYS A 84 6.81 11.59 -1.63
CA CYS A 84 6.51 12.66 -0.69
C CYS A 84 7.29 13.94 -1.08
N PRO A 85 6.62 15.09 -1.27
CA PRO A 85 7.26 16.34 -1.67
C PRO A 85 8.40 16.75 -0.72
N GLU A 86 9.49 17.28 -1.27
CA GLU A 86 10.71 17.59 -0.51
C GLU A 86 10.45 18.60 0.62
N GLU A 87 9.58 19.57 0.37
CA GLU A 87 9.17 20.60 1.32
C GLU A 87 8.26 20.07 2.45
N ARG A 88 7.69 18.87 2.30
CA ARG A 88 6.84 18.20 3.30
C ARG A 88 7.53 17.01 3.98
N ARG A 89 8.71 16.64 3.52
CA ARG A 89 9.45 15.45 3.94
C ARG A 89 10.25 15.72 5.22
N SER A 90 10.26 14.76 6.14
CA SER A 90 11.27 14.78 7.21
C SER A 90 12.65 14.45 6.64
N HIS A 91 13.64 15.30 6.94
CA HIS A 91 15.05 15.15 6.58
C HIS A 91 15.88 14.53 7.71
N ASP A 92 15.24 13.80 8.62
CA ASP A 92 15.97 13.02 9.61
C ASP A 92 16.79 11.92 8.92
N LYS A 93 18.06 11.75 9.33
CA LYS A 93 18.98 10.75 8.77
C LYS A 93 18.38 9.34 8.67
N ARG A 94 17.52 8.96 9.62
CA ARG A 94 16.82 7.66 9.61
C ARG A 94 15.81 7.56 8.46
N CYS A 95 15.06 8.62 8.21
CA CYS A 95 14.09 8.70 7.11
C CYS A 95 14.80 8.72 5.75
N GLU A 96 15.95 9.38 5.65
CA GLU A 96 16.79 9.36 4.45
C GLU A 96 17.27 7.94 4.13
N ILE A 97 17.92 7.26 5.08
CA ILE A 97 18.40 5.88 4.91
C ILE A 97 17.25 4.94 4.54
N MET A 98 16.08 5.10 5.18
CA MET A 98 14.89 4.31 4.85
C MET A 98 14.49 4.50 3.38
N ARG A 99 14.38 5.75 2.91
CA ARG A 99 13.99 6.03 1.51
C ARG A 99 15.02 5.56 0.51
N GLU A 100 16.31 5.69 0.80
CA GLU A 100 17.38 5.12 -0.02
C GLU A 100 17.23 3.60 -0.18
N ASN A 101 16.95 2.89 0.93
CA ASN A 101 16.73 1.45 0.89
C ASN A 101 15.45 1.06 0.14
N LEU A 102 14.39 1.86 0.27
CA LEU A 102 13.14 1.66 -0.47
C LEU A 102 13.33 1.83 -1.97
N ALA A 103 14.10 2.85 -2.39
CA ALA A 103 14.39 3.11 -3.79
C ALA A 103 15.15 1.93 -4.42
N LYS A 104 16.23 1.46 -3.77
CA LYS A 104 17.01 0.30 -4.22
C LYS A 104 16.16 -0.97 -4.36
N SER A 105 15.24 -1.20 -3.42
CA SER A 105 14.36 -2.37 -3.44
C SER A 105 13.31 -2.30 -4.56
N GLN A 106 13.00 -1.10 -5.07
CA GLN A 106 12.03 -0.90 -6.14
C GLN A 106 12.63 -1.21 -7.51
N GLU A 107 13.92 -0.91 -7.71
CA GLU A 107 14.68 -1.23 -8.93
C GLU A 107 14.83 -2.74 -9.14
N GLN A 108 14.82 -3.53 -8.06
CA GLN A 108 14.90 -4.99 -8.09
C GLN A 108 13.55 -5.68 -8.36
N GLN A 109 12.45 -4.92 -8.40
CA GLN A 109 11.07 -5.42 -8.60
C GLN A 109 10.45 -4.94 -9.92
N LYS A 110 11.19 -4.17 -10.73
CA LYS A 110 10.87 -3.84 -12.12
C LYS A 110 11.45 -4.88 -13.07
#